data_AF-A0A381YGK7-F1
#
_entry.id   AF-A0A381YGK7-F1
#
_cell.length_a   1.000
_cell.length_b   1.000
_cell.length_c   1.000
_cell.angle_alpha   90.00
_cell.angle_beta   90.00
_cell.angle_gamma   90.00
#
_symmetry.space_group_name_H-M   'P 1'
#
loop_
_entity.id
_entity.type
_entity.pdbx_description
1 polymer ?
#
loop_
_entity_poly.entity_id
_entity_poly.type
_entity_poly.pdbx_seq_one_letter_code
_entity_poly.pdbx_strand_id
1 'polypeptide(L)'
;MFGNVANTDNEWFDFLSGQQCDEVNFWSPSDFYTPRSAPPGSVWFFRLKAPRNVIGGFGIVEGFHKLESLLAWDCFEQANGAASFESFQEKVLAKKKALKKDENGTLTPRIGCVSLSPVVFFPKDSWLRQPNDWQPRNLRYKTYDLRDGEGLRIWEESQALAALPSSQGPERDGLTGKQAIIRYGQKAFKAALLDAYGKACAVTRERSPALDAAHIRPYALEHR
;
A
#
# COMPACT_ATOMS: atom_id res chain seq x y z
N MET A 1 17.78 -4.26 -9.96
CA MET A 1 16.77 -3.86 -8.97
C MET A 1 15.46 -3.74 -9.73
N PHE A 2 14.37 -4.30 -9.24
CA PHE A 2 13.09 -4.26 -9.95
C PHE A 2 12.09 -3.37 -9.22
N GLY A 3 11.25 -2.70 -9.99
CA GLY A 3 10.13 -1.91 -9.48
C GLY A 3 8.87 -2.17 -10.29
N ASN A 4 7.73 -1.84 -9.71
CA ASN A 4 6.43 -2.09 -10.31
C ASN A 4 5.72 -0.75 -10.51
N VAL A 5 5.35 -0.43 -11.74
CA VAL A 5 4.49 0.71 -12.05
C VAL A 5 3.06 0.23 -11.99
N ALA A 6 2.30 0.67 -10.98
CA ALA A 6 0.98 0.17 -10.67
C ALA A 6 -0.13 1.18 -10.99
N ASN A 7 -1.17 0.70 -11.66
CA ASN A 7 -2.35 1.47 -12.00
C ASN A 7 -3.12 1.84 -10.73
N THR A 8 -3.13 3.12 -10.42
CA THR A 8 -3.56 3.67 -9.14
C THR A 8 -4.88 4.41 -9.30
N ASP A 9 -5.77 4.21 -8.35
CA ASP A 9 -7.05 4.88 -8.29
C ASP A 9 -6.89 6.34 -7.89
N ASN A 10 -7.47 7.27 -8.65
CA ASN A 10 -7.26 8.71 -8.43
C ASN A 10 -7.79 9.15 -7.06
N GLU A 11 -8.96 8.66 -6.64
CA GLU A 11 -9.54 9.01 -5.34
C GLU A 11 -8.71 8.48 -4.16
N TRP A 12 -8.20 7.25 -4.28
CA TRP A 12 -7.30 6.68 -3.27
C TRP A 12 -6.02 7.53 -3.13
N PHE A 13 -5.45 7.94 -4.26
CA PHE A 13 -4.25 8.77 -4.28
C PHE A 13 -4.51 10.18 -3.73
N ASP A 14 -5.58 10.83 -4.17
CA ASP A 14 -5.93 12.19 -3.74
C ASP A 14 -6.20 12.23 -2.23
N PHE A 15 -6.88 11.20 -1.70
CA PHE A 15 -7.14 11.10 -0.26
C PHE A 15 -5.86 10.98 0.57
N LEU A 16 -4.95 10.08 0.20
CA LEU A 16 -3.74 9.80 0.99
C LEU A 16 -2.64 10.85 0.81
N SER A 17 -2.50 11.42 -0.38
CA SER A 17 -1.53 12.50 -0.63
C SER A 17 -1.82 13.75 0.21
N GLY A 18 -3.07 13.97 0.63
CA GLY A 18 -3.46 15.05 1.54
C GLY A 18 -3.24 14.77 3.03
N GLN A 19 -2.88 13.54 3.44
CA GLN A 19 -2.84 13.13 4.85
C GLN A 19 -1.45 12.88 5.43
N GLN A 20 -0.37 13.06 4.66
CA GLN A 20 1.01 12.81 5.10
C GLN A 20 1.19 11.43 5.76
N CYS A 21 0.64 10.38 5.15
CA CYS A 21 0.83 9.01 5.66
C CYS A 21 2.17 8.42 5.21
N ASP A 22 2.96 7.92 6.16
CA ASP A 22 4.21 7.20 5.88
C ASP A 22 3.98 5.73 5.48
N GLU A 23 2.82 5.18 5.85
CA GLU A 23 2.42 3.80 5.59
C GLU A 23 1.02 3.74 4.98
N VAL A 24 0.85 2.97 3.90
CA VAL A 24 -0.44 2.83 3.20
C VAL A 24 -0.73 1.39 2.75
N ASN A 25 -2.01 1.07 2.63
CA ASN A 25 -2.47 -0.16 1.98
C ASN A 25 -2.90 0.13 0.54
N PHE A 26 -2.07 -0.29 -0.40
CA PHE A 26 -2.44 -0.31 -1.82
C PHE A 26 -3.24 -1.59 -2.09
N TRP A 27 -4.56 -1.49 -1.98
CA TRP A 27 -5.45 -2.64 -2.07
C TRP A 27 -6.02 -2.88 -3.46
N SER A 28 -6.47 -4.11 -3.71
CA SER A 28 -7.22 -4.48 -4.92
C SER A 28 -8.43 -5.35 -4.59
N PRO A 29 -9.55 -5.25 -5.34
CA PRO A 29 -10.79 -5.99 -5.05
C PRO A 29 -10.68 -7.51 -5.25
N SER A 30 -9.55 -7.99 -5.78
CA SER A 30 -9.26 -9.40 -6.01
C SER A 30 -8.15 -9.84 -5.06
N ASP A 31 -8.40 -10.90 -4.30
CA ASP A 31 -7.41 -11.56 -3.44
C ASP A 31 -6.68 -12.70 -4.16
N PHE A 32 -6.98 -12.96 -5.44
CA PHE A 32 -6.34 -14.04 -6.19
C PHE A 32 -4.86 -13.78 -6.47
N TYR A 33 -4.46 -12.52 -6.49
CA TYR A 33 -3.15 -12.12 -6.98
C TYR A 33 -2.21 -11.66 -5.87
N THR A 34 -1.06 -12.32 -5.76
CA THR A 34 0.09 -11.84 -4.99
C THR A 34 1.16 -11.43 -5.99
N PRO A 35 1.64 -10.17 -5.99
CA PRO A 35 2.74 -9.70 -6.83
C PRO A 35 4.06 -10.43 -6.56
N ARG A 36 4.23 -11.61 -7.15
CA ARG A 36 5.47 -12.40 -7.03
C ARG A 36 6.71 -11.64 -7.55
N SER A 37 6.50 -10.67 -8.44
CA SER A 37 7.53 -9.81 -9.03
C SER A 37 7.89 -8.59 -8.18
N ALA A 38 7.39 -8.49 -6.95
CA ALA A 38 7.57 -7.31 -6.11
C ALA A 38 7.90 -7.70 -4.66
N PRO A 39 8.96 -8.48 -4.38
CA PRO A 39 9.31 -8.86 -3.00
C PRO A 39 9.47 -7.64 -2.08
N PRO A 40 9.37 -7.81 -0.75
CA PRO A 40 9.67 -6.75 0.20
C PRO A 40 10.99 -6.02 -0.13
N GLY A 41 10.97 -4.69 -0.02
CA GLY A 41 12.05 -3.79 -0.47
C GLY A 41 11.95 -3.34 -1.93
N SER A 42 11.03 -3.90 -2.73
CA SER A 42 10.81 -3.43 -4.12
C SER A 42 10.10 -2.06 -4.13
N VAL A 43 10.37 -1.26 -5.17
CA VAL A 43 9.70 0.03 -5.36
C VAL A 43 8.36 -0.18 -6.06
N TRP A 44 7.32 0.50 -5.57
CA TRP A 44 5.96 0.47 -6.09
C TRP A 44 5.53 1.88 -6.51
N PHE A 45 5.53 2.17 -7.81
CA PHE A 45 5.19 3.48 -8.35
C PHE A 45 3.68 3.64 -8.57
N PHE A 46 3.15 4.81 -8.21
CA PHE A 46 1.74 5.15 -8.34
C PHE A 46 1.43 5.78 -9.70
N ARG A 47 1.15 4.97 -10.72
CA ARG A 47 0.69 5.47 -12.02
C ARG A 47 -0.81 5.78 -11.95
N LEU A 48 -1.15 7.05 -12.01
CA LEU A 48 -2.52 7.57 -11.97
C LEU A 48 -3.27 7.24 -13.26
N LYS A 49 -4.53 6.82 -13.11
CA LYS A 49 -5.42 6.52 -14.24
C LYS A 49 -5.73 7.75 -15.07
N ALA A 50 -6.26 7.52 -16.27
CA ALA A 50 -6.84 8.58 -17.09
C ALA A 50 -7.84 9.42 -16.27
N PRO A 51 -7.91 10.73 -16.51
CA PRO A 51 -7.21 11.48 -17.55
C PRO A 51 -5.75 11.86 -17.20
N ARG A 52 -5.26 11.56 -16.00
CA ARG A 52 -3.95 12.04 -15.51
C ARG A 52 -2.78 11.37 -16.22
N ASN A 53 -2.78 10.03 -16.32
CA ASN A 53 -1.77 9.27 -17.08
C ASN A 53 -0.31 9.62 -16.74
N VAL A 54 -0.02 9.80 -15.45
CA VAL A 54 1.28 10.20 -14.89
C VAL A 54 1.63 9.34 -13.68
N ILE A 55 2.86 9.42 -13.21
CA ILE A 55 3.30 8.82 -11.95
C ILE A 55 3.32 9.91 -10.88
N GLY A 56 2.51 9.73 -9.85
CA GLY A 56 2.33 10.73 -8.78
C GLY A 56 3.16 10.46 -7.53
N GLY A 57 3.91 9.36 -7.47
CA GLY A 57 4.68 9.00 -6.29
C GLY A 57 5.11 7.54 -6.29
N PHE A 58 5.64 7.09 -5.17
CA PHE A 58 6.00 5.69 -4.96
C PHE A 58 5.94 5.31 -3.47
N GLY A 59 5.95 4.01 -3.19
CA GLY A 59 6.22 3.46 -1.87
C GLY A 59 7.15 2.26 -1.94
N ILE A 60 7.70 1.85 -0.80
CA ILE A 60 8.52 0.64 -0.70
C ILE A 60 7.66 -0.50 -0.18
N VAL A 61 7.66 -1.63 -0.88
CA VAL A 61 6.87 -2.79 -0.48
C VAL A 61 7.39 -3.36 0.83
N GLU A 62 6.53 -3.46 1.83
CA GLU A 62 6.82 -4.21 3.06
C GLU A 62 6.28 -5.64 2.99
N GLY A 63 5.09 -5.82 2.41
CA GLY A 63 4.46 -7.13 2.39
C GLY A 63 3.17 -7.21 1.58
N PHE A 64 2.66 -8.44 1.44
CA PHE A 64 1.41 -8.74 0.77
C PHE A 64 0.52 -9.59 1.64
N HIS A 65 -0.74 -9.19 1.75
CA HIS A 65 -1.73 -9.84 2.60
C HIS A 65 -3.02 -10.07 1.81
N LYS A 66 -3.79 -11.09 2.21
CA LYS A 66 -5.11 -11.38 1.62
C LYS A 66 -6.17 -11.31 2.70
N LEU A 67 -6.58 -10.11 3.06
CA LEU A 67 -7.46 -9.86 4.20
C LEU A 67 -8.92 -9.74 3.75
N GLU A 68 -9.84 -10.01 4.67
CA GLU A 68 -11.22 -9.54 4.54
C GLU A 68 -11.24 -8.01 4.69
N SER A 69 -12.14 -7.33 3.98
CA SER A 69 -12.21 -5.87 4.03
C SER A 69 -12.36 -5.30 5.45
N LEU A 70 -13.10 -5.96 6.35
CA LEU A 70 -13.19 -5.53 7.74
C LEU A 70 -11.83 -5.57 8.44
N LEU A 71 -11.12 -6.70 8.32
CA LEU A 71 -9.79 -6.86 8.92
C LEU A 71 -8.74 -5.93 8.29
N ALA A 72 -8.85 -5.64 6.99
CA ALA A 72 -8.00 -4.65 6.33
C ALA A 72 -8.27 -3.23 6.86
N TRP A 73 -9.52 -2.91 7.19
CA TRP A 73 -9.85 -1.66 7.87
C TRP A 73 -9.25 -1.62 9.27
N ASP A 74 -9.38 -2.69 10.06
CA ASP A 74 -8.82 -2.74 11.41
C ASP A 74 -7.28 -2.61 11.42
N CYS A 75 -6.61 -3.06 10.35
CA CYS A 75 -5.16 -2.94 10.24
C CYS A 75 -4.72 -1.55 9.79
N PHE A 76 -5.30 -1.07 8.70
CA PHE A 76 -4.78 0.11 7.99
C PHE A 76 -5.59 1.37 8.22
N GLU A 77 -6.85 1.27 8.64
CA GLU A 77 -7.76 2.38 8.89
C GLU A 77 -7.82 3.31 7.66
N GLN A 78 -7.64 4.62 7.86
CA GLN A 78 -7.61 5.63 6.81
C GLN A 78 -6.52 5.38 5.76
N ALA A 79 -5.46 4.64 6.10
CA ALA A 79 -4.39 4.27 5.18
C ALA A 79 -4.86 3.33 4.03
N ASN A 80 -6.13 2.88 4.06
CA ASN A 80 -6.82 2.25 2.94
C ASN A 80 -7.29 3.25 1.86
N GLY A 81 -7.13 4.56 2.05
CA GLY A 81 -7.57 5.60 1.11
C GLY A 81 -9.06 5.96 1.23
N ALA A 82 -9.60 5.90 2.44
CA ALA A 82 -11.00 6.24 2.74
C ALA A 82 -11.15 6.80 4.15
N ALA A 83 -12.13 7.70 4.35
CA ALA A 83 -12.33 8.42 5.61
C ALA A 83 -12.94 7.54 6.72
N SER A 84 -13.72 6.54 6.35
CA SER A 84 -14.45 5.64 7.25
C SER A 84 -14.53 4.23 6.68
N PHE A 85 -14.86 3.26 7.53
CA PHE A 85 -15.07 1.87 7.11
C PHE A 85 -16.19 1.77 6.07
N GLU A 86 -17.28 2.51 6.25
CA GLU A 86 -18.40 2.53 5.31
C GLU A 86 -17.96 2.99 3.91
N SER A 87 -17.25 4.12 3.82
CA SER A 87 -16.71 4.61 2.54
C SER A 87 -15.70 3.63 1.92
N PHE A 88 -14.89 2.98 2.75
CA PHE A 88 -13.97 1.93 2.28
C PHE A 88 -14.73 0.72 1.72
N GLN A 89 -15.73 0.24 2.44
CA GLN A 89 -16.54 -0.91 2.07
C GLN A 89 -17.30 -0.63 0.77
N GLU A 90 -17.93 0.53 0.63
CA GLU A 90 -18.56 0.97 -0.61
C GLU A 90 -17.60 0.92 -1.81
N LYS A 91 -16.39 1.49 -1.66
CA LYS A 91 -15.36 1.48 -2.71
C LYS A 91 -14.93 0.06 -3.08
N VAL A 92 -14.79 -0.84 -2.10
CA VAL A 92 -14.45 -2.24 -2.34
C VAL A 92 -15.57 -2.96 -3.08
N LEU A 93 -16.81 -2.80 -2.63
CA LEU A 93 -17.99 -3.43 -3.22
C LEU A 93 -18.23 -2.96 -4.66
N ALA A 94 -18.10 -1.66 -4.92
CA ALA A 94 -18.24 -1.08 -6.27
C ALA A 94 -17.25 -1.66 -7.28
N LYS A 95 -16.07 -2.11 -6.83
CA LYS A 95 -15.00 -2.67 -7.68
C LYS A 95 -15.04 -4.19 -7.76
N LYS A 96 -15.96 -4.87 -7.06
CA LYS A 96 -16.02 -6.34 -6.99
C LYS A 96 -17.09 -6.90 -7.92
N LYS A 97 -16.70 -7.87 -8.77
CA LYS A 97 -17.61 -8.53 -9.71
C LYS A 97 -18.50 -9.60 -9.06
N ALA A 98 -18.10 -10.15 -7.92
CA ALA A 98 -18.81 -11.23 -7.24
C ALA A 98 -18.80 -11.01 -5.72
N LEU A 99 -19.98 -11.08 -5.12
CA LEU A 99 -20.20 -10.86 -3.70
C LEU A 99 -20.53 -12.19 -3.01
N LYS A 100 -19.93 -12.43 -1.84
CA LYS A 100 -20.29 -13.51 -0.93
C LYS A 100 -20.54 -12.90 0.44
N LYS A 101 -21.64 -13.29 1.07
CA LYS A 101 -21.96 -12.94 2.45
C LYS A 101 -21.29 -13.96 3.39
N ASP A 102 -20.91 -13.50 4.58
CA ASP A 102 -20.50 -14.38 5.68
C ASP A 102 -21.72 -15.04 6.35
N GLU A 103 -21.46 -15.83 7.40
CA GLU A 103 -22.47 -16.54 8.20
C GLU A 103 -23.50 -15.62 8.87
N ASN A 104 -23.13 -14.35 9.11
CA ASN A 104 -23.99 -13.32 9.69
C ASN A 104 -24.72 -12.49 8.62
N GLY A 105 -24.59 -12.85 7.34
CA GLY A 105 -25.20 -12.12 6.23
C GLY A 105 -24.48 -10.83 5.84
N THR A 106 -23.31 -10.55 6.43
CA THR A 106 -22.50 -9.35 6.17
C THR A 106 -21.60 -9.57 4.96
N LEU A 107 -21.42 -8.53 4.13
CA LEU A 107 -20.51 -8.58 2.99
C LEU A 107 -19.11 -8.13 3.43
N THR A 108 -18.24 -9.09 3.76
CA THR A 108 -16.82 -8.89 4.08
C THR A 108 -15.92 -9.41 2.96
N PRO A 109 -15.94 -8.78 1.76
CA PRO A 109 -15.16 -9.26 0.64
C PRO A 109 -13.67 -9.36 0.96
N ARG A 110 -13.05 -10.49 0.64
CA ARG A 110 -11.58 -10.61 0.60
C ARG A 110 -11.00 -9.72 -0.50
N ILE A 111 -9.88 -9.07 -0.16
CA ILE A 111 -9.12 -8.16 -1.00
C ILE A 111 -7.63 -8.51 -0.94
N GLY A 112 -6.88 -8.14 -1.98
CA GLY A 112 -5.42 -8.13 -1.93
C GLY A 112 -4.94 -6.83 -1.29
N CYS A 113 -3.98 -6.90 -0.37
CA CYS A 113 -3.37 -5.76 0.30
C CYS A 113 -1.86 -5.75 -0.02
N VAL A 114 -1.35 -4.64 -0.52
CA VAL A 114 0.09 -4.38 -0.64
C VAL A 114 0.43 -3.33 0.40
N SER A 115 1.16 -3.70 1.46
CA SER A 115 1.63 -2.73 2.43
C SER A 115 2.84 -2.00 1.88
N LEU A 116 2.80 -0.67 1.93
CA LEU A 116 3.86 0.20 1.43
C LEU A 116 4.33 1.15 2.53
N SER A 117 5.63 1.15 2.82
CA SER A 117 6.28 2.10 3.73
C SER A 117 7.81 2.09 3.52
N PRO A 118 8.50 3.25 3.51
CA PRO A 118 7.90 4.59 3.48
C PRO A 118 7.20 4.87 2.15
N VAL A 119 6.34 5.90 2.14
CA VAL A 119 5.62 6.38 0.96
C VAL A 119 6.01 7.82 0.64
N VAL A 120 6.06 8.15 -0.65
CA VAL A 120 6.33 9.48 -1.17
C VAL A 120 5.26 9.84 -2.18
N PHE A 121 4.57 10.94 -1.93
CA PHE A 121 3.66 11.57 -2.87
C PHE A 121 4.33 12.81 -3.45
N PHE A 122 4.38 12.91 -4.78
CA PHE A 122 4.98 14.04 -5.46
C PHE A 122 3.99 15.22 -5.52
N PRO A 123 4.49 16.46 -5.39
CA PRO A 123 3.72 17.65 -5.77
C PRO A 123 3.15 17.52 -7.17
N LYS A 124 1.95 18.07 -7.39
CA LYS A 124 1.20 17.90 -8.63
C LYS A 124 1.93 18.42 -9.88
N ASP A 125 2.70 19.48 -9.70
CA ASP A 125 3.57 20.11 -10.71
C ASP A 125 4.85 19.31 -10.99
N SER A 126 5.17 18.33 -10.13
CA SER A 126 6.33 17.44 -10.24
C SER A 126 5.95 16.00 -10.63
N TRP A 127 4.71 15.76 -11.06
CA TRP A 127 4.30 14.43 -11.52
C TRP A 127 5.07 14.00 -12.76
N LEU A 128 5.53 12.74 -12.76
CA LEU A 128 6.37 12.21 -13.82
C LEU A 128 5.52 11.66 -14.96
N ARG A 129 6.05 11.68 -16.19
CA ARG A 129 5.39 11.01 -17.31
C ARG A 129 5.29 9.50 -17.06
N GLN A 130 4.13 8.92 -17.39
CA GLN A 130 3.99 7.46 -17.38
C GLN A 130 4.99 6.79 -18.35
N PRO A 131 5.22 5.46 -18.25
CA PRO A 131 6.05 4.77 -19.20
C PRO A 131 5.52 4.90 -20.64
N ASN A 132 6.42 5.12 -21.60
CA ASN A 132 6.05 5.18 -23.03
C ASN A 132 5.46 3.87 -23.55
N ASP A 133 5.88 2.75 -22.97
CA ASP A 133 5.45 1.41 -23.31
C ASP A 133 4.29 0.90 -22.42
N TRP A 134 3.59 1.82 -21.74
CA TRP A 134 2.43 1.49 -20.93
C TRP A 134 1.23 1.13 -21.81
N GLN A 135 0.77 -0.12 -21.68
CA GLN A 135 -0.39 -0.57 -22.44
C GLN A 135 -1.68 0.07 -21.88
N PRO A 136 -2.54 0.69 -22.72
CA PRO A 136 -3.76 1.34 -22.27
C PRO A 136 -4.71 0.43 -21.48
N ARG A 137 -4.71 -0.88 -21.80
CA ARG A 137 -5.54 -1.90 -21.14
C ARG A 137 -4.89 -2.55 -19.92
N ASN A 138 -3.71 -2.09 -19.48
CA ASN A 138 -3.12 -2.62 -18.26
C ASN A 138 -3.90 -2.13 -17.04
N LEU A 139 -4.63 -3.04 -16.41
CA LEU A 139 -5.45 -2.77 -15.23
C LEU A 139 -4.71 -2.99 -13.91
N ARG A 140 -3.47 -3.49 -13.95
CA ARG A 140 -2.75 -3.94 -12.75
C ARG A 140 -1.46 -3.14 -12.61
N TYR A 141 -0.34 -3.74 -12.96
CA TYR A 141 0.96 -3.13 -12.89
C TYR A 141 1.84 -3.71 -13.99
N LYS A 142 3.02 -3.12 -14.19
CA LYS A 142 4.07 -3.68 -15.02
C LYS A 142 5.40 -3.57 -14.28
N THR A 143 6.16 -4.65 -14.31
CA THR A 143 7.49 -4.72 -13.71
C THR A 143 8.51 -4.11 -14.67
N TYR A 144 9.42 -3.30 -14.14
CA TYR A 144 10.53 -2.70 -14.86
C TYR A 144 11.84 -3.01 -14.12
N ASP A 145 12.93 -3.21 -14.87
CA ASP A 145 14.27 -3.14 -14.29
C ASP A 145 14.63 -1.67 -14.07
N LEU A 146 14.94 -1.30 -12.83
CA LEU A 146 15.26 0.08 -12.46
C LEU A 146 16.71 0.49 -12.80
N ARG A 147 17.39 -0.34 -13.60
CA ARG A 147 18.75 -0.10 -14.10
C ARG A 147 18.79 0.10 -15.60
N ASP A 148 17.66 -0.01 -16.29
CA ASP A 148 17.59 0.10 -17.74
C ASP A 148 16.30 0.77 -18.23
N GLY A 149 16.37 1.38 -19.42
CA GLY A 149 15.24 1.95 -20.16
C GLY A 149 14.32 2.86 -19.34
N GLU A 150 13.01 2.66 -19.50
CA GLU A 150 11.99 3.45 -18.79
C GLU A 150 12.03 3.24 -17.27
N GLY A 151 12.50 2.07 -16.79
CA GLY A 151 12.60 1.80 -15.36
C GLY A 151 13.67 2.64 -14.68
N LEU A 152 14.85 2.76 -15.29
CA LEU A 152 15.92 3.64 -14.80
C LEU A 152 15.47 5.09 -14.75
N ARG A 153 14.90 5.59 -15.85
CA ARG A 153 14.42 6.98 -15.95
C ARG A 153 13.45 7.33 -14.82
N ILE A 154 12.41 6.51 -14.63
CA ILE A 154 11.40 6.74 -13.59
C ILE A 154 12.04 6.72 -12.20
N TRP A 155 13.00 5.81 -11.98
CA TRP A 155 13.67 5.69 -10.69
C TRP A 155 14.58 6.87 -10.38
N GLU A 156 15.37 7.35 -11.35
CA GLU A 156 16.23 8.53 -11.17
C GLU A 156 15.42 9.80 -10.93
N GLU A 157 14.37 10.05 -11.73
CA GLU A 157 13.46 11.19 -11.54
C GLU A 157 12.78 11.13 -10.16
N SER A 158 12.35 9.94 -9.73
CA SER A 158 11.71 9.75 -8.42
C SER A 158 12.66 9.99 -7.24
N GLN A 159 13.90 9.52 -7.35
CA GLN A 159 14.92 9.75 -6.31
C GLN A 159 15.28 11.23 -6.20
N ALA A 160 15.41 11.93 -7.32
CA ALA A 160 15.67 13.37 -7.33
C ALA A 160 14.57 14.14 -6.58
N LEU A 161 13.30 13.79 -6.79
CA LEU A 161 12.16 14.40 -6.08
C LEU A 161 12.12 14.02 -4.59
N ALA A 162 12.46 12.78 -4.25
CA ALA A 162 12.46 12.32 -2.85
C ALA A 162 13.63 12.88 -2.03
N ALA A 163 14.73 13.27 -2.69
CA ALA A 163 15.90 13.90 -2.07
C ALA A 163 15.72 15.41 -1.84
N LEU A 164 14.72 16.04 -2.47
CA LEU A 164 14.35 17.41 -2.13
C LEU A 164 13.94 17.45 -0.66
N PRO A 165 14.42 18.42 0.14
CA PRO A 165 13.99 18.57 1.51
C PRO A 165 12.47 18.80 1.50
N SER A 166 11.72 17.78 1.90
CA SER A 166 10.29 17.91 2.13
C SER A 166 10.16 18.93 3.27
N SER A 167 9.57 20.08 3.00
CA SER A 167 9.38 21.13 4.01
C SER A 167 8.45 20.71 5.16
N GLN A 168 7.92 19.48 5.11
CA GLN A 168 7.08 18.86 6.12
C GLN A 168 7.39 17.35 6.20
N GLY A 169 7.99 16.91 7.31
CA GLY A 169 8.22 15.50 7.65
C GLY A 169 9.53 15.28 8.43
N PRO A 170 9.57 14.33 9.39
CA PRO A 170 10.78 14.08 10.18
C PRO A 170 11.90 13.47 9.34
N GLU A 171 13.13 13.73 9.78
CA GLU A 171 14.39 13.35 9.16
C GLU A 171 14.46 11.83 8.90
N ARG A 172 14.70 11.44 7.64
CA ARG A 172 14.67 10.04 7.18
C ARG A 172 16.06 9.43 7.28
N ASP A 173 16.25 8.53 8.25
CA ASP A 173 17.53 7.86 8.45
C ASP A 173 17.68 6.58 7.59
N GLY A 174 18.70 6.57 6.75
CA GLY A 174 19.49 5.38 6.40
C GLY A 174 18.87 4.28 5.53
N LEU A 175 18.64 4.55 4.24
CA LEU A 175 18.65 3.48 3.20
C LEU A 175 20.10 3.05 2.94
N THR A 176 20.68 2.21 3.78
CA THR A 176 21.99 1.60 3.48
C THR A 176 22.09 0.17 3.95
N GLY A 177 22.43 -0.72 3.02
CA GLY A 177 22.42 -2.17 3.18
C GLY A 177 23.37 -2.69 4.26
N LYS A 178 22.78 -3.23 5.32
CA LYS A 178 23.26 -4.36 6.13
C LYS A 178 22.01 -5.18 6.45
N GLN A 179 22.10 -6.51 6.44
CA GLN A 179 20.99 -7.47 6.62
C GLN A 179 19.84 -6.86 7.43
N ALA A 180 18.85 -6.31 6.73
CA ALA A 180 17.86 -5.46 7.36
C ALA A 180 16.94 -6.37 8.15
N ILE A 181 16.89 -6.18 9.46
CA ILE A 181 15.69 -6.54 10.22
C ILE A 181 14.56 -5.82 9.48
N ILE A 182 13.68 -6.58 8.79
CA ILE A 182 12.52 -6.00 8.12
C ILE A 182 11.64 -5.42 9.23
N ARG A 183 11.75 -4.11 9.45
CA ARG A 183 10.88 -3.38 10.36
C ARG A 183 9.62 -3.07 9.57
N TYR A 184 8.58 -3.85 9.81
CA TYR A 184 7.26 -3.51 9.35
C TYR A 184 6.79 -2.22 10.03
N GLY A 185 6.10 -1.36 9.28
CA GLY A 185 5.22 -0.37 9.88
C GLY A 185 4.21 -1.04 10.82
N GLN A 186 3.64 -0.28 11.75
CA GLN A 186 2.74 -0.84 12.76
C GLN A 186 1.52 -1.51 12.12
N LYS A 187 1.02 -0.97 10.99
CA LYS A 187 -0.15 -1.50 10.29
C LYS A 187 0.18 -2.79 9.53
N ALA A 188 1.33 -2.83 8.86
CA ALA A 188 1.86 -4.00 8.17
C ALA A 188 2.21 -5.12 9.15
N PHE A 189 2.78 -4.79 10.31
CA PHE A 189 3.09 -5.76 11.35
C PHE A 189 1.80 -6.44 11.84
N LYS A 190 0.74 -5.66 12.11
CA LYS A 190 -0.57 -6.20 12.49
C LYS A 190 -1.11 -7.15 11.42
N ALA A 191 -1.02 -6.77 10.13
CA ALA A 191 -1.45 -7.62 9.02
C ALA A 191 -0.62 -8.93 8.90
N ALA A 192 0.71 -8.84 9.04
CA ALA A 192 1.61 -9.98 9.00
C ALA A 192 1.36 -10.94 10.17
N LEU A 193 1.14 -10.42 11.38
CA LEU A 193 0.80 -11.19 12.56
C LEU A 193 -0.51 -11.96 12.36
N LEU A 194 -1.55 -11.30 11.86
CA LEU A 194 -2.84 -11.95 11.56
C LEU A 194 -2.69 -13.06 10.54
N ASP A 195 -1.91 -12.86 9.47
CA ASP A 195 -1.64 -13.91 8.48
C ASP A 195 -0.91 -15.11 9.10
N ALA A 196 0.08 -14.88 9.98
CA ALA A 196 0.84 -15.95 10.64
C ALA A 196 -0.03 -16.86 11.52
N TYR A 197 -1.08 -16.29 12.14
CA TYR A 197 -2.05 -17.03 12.95
C TYR A 197 -3.30 -17.47 12.16
N GLY A 198 -3.26 -17.44 10.82
CA GLY A 198 -4.35 -17.91 9.98
C GLY A 198 -5.63 -17.07 10.10
N LYS A 199 -5.49 -15.80 10.48
CA LYS A 199 -6.57 -14.81 10.71
C LYS A 199 -7.55 -15.25 11.77
N ALA A 200 -7.04 -15.94 12.77
CA ALA A 200 -7.79 -16.43 13.91
C ALA A 200 -7.06 -16.10 15.20
N CYS A 201 -7.78 -16.06 16.31
CA CYS A 201 -7.18 -16.00 17.63
C CYS A 201 -6.23 -17.19 17.84
N ALA A 202 -5.04 -16.93 18.37
CA ALA A 202 -4.03 -17.96 18.63
C ALA A 202 -4.49 -19.03 19.64
N VAL A 203 -5.40 -18.67 20.55
CA VAL A 203 -5.88 -19.53 21.64
C VAL A 203 -7.19 -20.23 21.24
N THR A 204 -8.20 -19.47 20.85
CA THR A 204 -9.55 -20.01 20.59
C THR A 204 -9.75 -20.49 19.16
N ARG A 205 -8.87 -20.09 18.22
CA ARG A 205 -9.02 -20.27 16.77
C ARG A 205 -10.30 -19.67 16.18
N GLU A 206 -11.01 -18.84 16.94
CA GLU A 206 -12.12 -18.07 16.42
C GLU A 206 -11.62 -17.03 15.42
N ARG A 207 -12.37 -16.86 14.33
CA ARG A 207 -12.08 -15.93 13.22
C ARG A 207 -12.81 -14.59 13.36
N SER A 208 -13.65 -14.45 14.39
CA SER A 208 -14.31 -13.21 14.75
C SER A 208 -13.27 -12.16 15.15
N PRO A 209 -13.51 -10.86 14.90
CA PRO A 209 -12.63 -9.78 15.35
C PRO A 209 -12.71 -9.67 16.88
N ALA A 210 -12.11 -10.63 17.59
CA ALA A 210 -11.92 -10.64 19.03
C ALA A 210 -10.49 -10.22 19.42
N LEU A 211 -9.61 -10.00 18.42
CA LEU A 211 -8.31 -9.39 18.62
C LEU A 211 -8.49 -7.87 18.66
N ASP A 212 -9.11 -7.39 19.74
CA ASP A 212 -8.78 -6.06 20.22
C ASP A 212 -7.33 -6.16 20.68
N ALA A 213 -6.41 -5.68 19.84
CA ALA A 213 -5.00 -5.63 20.18
C ALA A 213 -4.91 -4.67 21.36
N ALA A 214 -5.01 -5.20 22.57
CA ALA A 214 -4.94 -4.45 23.81
C ALA A 214 -3.70 -3.56 23.73
N HIS A 215 -3.95 -2.29 23.39
CA HIS A 215 -3.01 -1.19 23.38
C HIS A 215 -1.60 -1.52 22.87
N ILE A 216 -1.42 -1.64 21.55
CA ILE A 216 -0.12 -1.27 20.98
C ILE A 216 -0.03 0.25 21.15
N ARG A 217 0.58 0.69 22.25
CA ARG A 217 0.88 2.12 22.45
C ARG A 217 1.73 2.60 21.28
N PRO A 218 1.41 3.74 20.64
CA PRO A 218 2.30 4.32 19.66
C PRO A 218 3.68 4.50 20.30
N TYR A 219 4.74 4.12 19.57
CA TYR A 219 6.09 4.40 20.01
C TYR A 219 6.31 5.91 19.87
N ALA A 220 6.07 6.65 20.96
CA ALA A 220 6.52 8.02 21.07
C ALA A 220 8.04 7.98 21.17
N LEU A 221 8.71 8.61 20.21
CA LEU A 221 10.09 9.05 20.36
C LEU A 221 10.11 10.12 21.45
N GLU A 222 10.12 9.71 22.71
CA GLU A 222 10.44 10.61 23.81
C GLU A 222 11.92 10.95 23.72
N HIS A 223 12.17 12.23 23.46
CA HIS A 223 13.46 12.89 23.41
C HIS A 223 14.42 12.44 24.51
N ARG A 224 15.68 12.21 24.11
CA ARG A 224 16.82 12.44 24.97
C ARG A 224 17.96 13.09 24.20
#